data_AF-A0A7W0LH94-F1
#
_entry.id   AF-A0A7W0LH94-F1
#
_cell.length_a   1.000
_cell.length_b   1.000
_cell.length_c   1.000
_cell.angle_alpha   90.00
_cell.angle_beta   90.00
_cell.angle_gamma   90.00
#
_symmetry.space_group_name_H-M   'P 1'
#
loop_
_entity.id
_entity.type
_entity.pdbx_description
1 polymer ?
#
loop_
_entity_poly.entity_id
_entity_poly.type
_entity_poly.pdbx_seq_one_letter_code
_entity_poly.pdbx_strand_id
1 'polypeptide(L)'
;MLGVIDARPDPEWPAATLLATITSGFSVAREPRLVRQRFEEELRTLVNARSVSVREYAHDPVLRPDVVYFDIPAAPWRSPTRLEAVFESAHPVDDRKRRTLSVGAQVAALLIEIEHANGRGLRVNRPDGAAPLIGSSQAIRRVRDRIERVAATDFTVLIEG
;
A
#
# COMPACT_ATOMS: atom_id res chain seq x y z
N MET A 1 -14.11 49.87 6.94
CA MET A 1 -13.25 49.22 5.93
C MET A 1 -12.81 47.90 6.52
N LEU A 2 -13.65 46.87 6.39
CA LEU A 2 -13.44 45.56 7.04
C LEU A 2 -12.48 44.74 6.17
N GLY A 3 -11.30 44.43 6.72
CA GLY A 3 -10.33 43.56 6.11
C GLY A 3 -10.92 42.16 5.95
N VAL A 4 -11.09 41.73 4.70
CA VAL A 4 -11.36 40.34 4.35
C VAL A 4 -10.12 39.54 4.76
N ILE A 5 -10.22 38.85 5.89
CA ILE A 5 -9.26 37.81 6.27
C ILE A 5 -9.50 36.69 5.25
N ASP A 6 -8.72 36.73 4.17
CA ASP A 6 -8.57 35.64 3.21
C ASP A 6 -7.96 34.46 3.99
N ALA A 7 -8.83 33.67 4.62
CA ALA A 7 -8.47 32.41 5.25
C ALA A 7 -8.10 31.43 4.14
N ARG A 8 -6.90 31.60 3.59
CA ARG A 8 -6.26 30.60 2.74
C ARG A 8 -6.18 29.33 3.58
N PRO A 9 -6.81 28.21 3.17
CA PRO A 9 -6.67 26.97 3.89
C PRO A 9 -5.20 26.55 3.83
N ASP A 10 -4.57 26.37 4.99
CA ASP A 10 -3.17 26.01 5.09
C ASP A 10 -2.87 24.75 4.26
N PRO A 11 -1.79 24.74 3.47
CA PRO A 11 -1.45 23.63 2.57
C PRO A 11 -1.16 22.31 3.31
N GLU A 12 -0.92 22.36 4.63
CA GLU A 12 -0.55 21.21 5.44
C GLU A 12 -1.74 20.43 6.04
N TRP A 13 -2.94 21.01 5.98
CA TRP A 13 -4.16 20.37 6.53
C TRP A 13 -4.39 18.93 6.01
N PRO A 14 -4.28 18.67 4.68
CA PRO A 14 -4.50 17.32 4.17
C PRO A 14 -3.47 16.31 4.69
N ALA A 15 -2.20 16.72 4.81
CA ALA A 15 -1.14 15.86 5.33
C ALA A 15 -1.37 15.53 6.81
N ALA A 16 -1.68 16.54 7.62
CA ALA A 16 -1.95 16.36 9.04
C ALA A 16 -3.14 15.44 9.31
N THR A 17 -4.24 15.60 8.56
CA THR A 17 -5.41 14.71 8.66
C THR A 17 -5.05 13.28 8.29
N LEU A 18 -4.36 13.06 7.16
CA LEU A 18 -3.99 11.72 6.71
C LEU A 18 -3.01 11.03 7.67
N LEU A 19 -2.03 11.78 8.19
CA LEU A 19 -1.10 11.28 9.21
C LEU A 19 -1.83 10.91 10.50
N ALA A 20 -2.77 11.74 10.97
CA ALA A 20 -3.57 11.43 12.16
C ALA A 20 -4.43 10.16 11.98
N THR A 21 -5.02 9.97 10.79
CA THR A 21 -5.74 8.73 10.44
C THR A 21 -4.83 7.51 10.49
N ILE A 22 -3.60 7.62 9.96
CA ILE A 22 -2.65 6.51 9.97
C ILE A 22 -2.16 6.21 11.38
N THR A 23 -1.78 7.22 12.16
CA THR A 23 -1.31 7.06 13.53
C THR A 23 -2.39 6.45 14.43
N SER A 24 -3.64 6.91 14.32
CA SER A 24 -4.77 6.32 15.06
C SER A 24 -5.11 4.91 14.56
N GLY A 25 -5.05 4.68 13.25
CA GLY A 25 -5.21 3.37 12.63
C GLY A 25 -4.21 2.35 13.15
N PHE A 26 -2.91 2.68 13.17
CA PHE A 26 -1.86 1.80 13.68
C PHE A 26 -1.93 1.56 15.18
N SER A 27 -2.38 2.56 15.96
CA SER A 27 -2.55 2.39 17.40
C SER A 27 -3.68 1.42 17.75
N VAL A 28 -4.71 1.30 16.90
CA VAL A 28 -5.90 0.47 17.14
C VAL A 28 -5.82 -0.87 16.40
N ALA A 29 -5.29 -0.87 15.18
CA ALA A 29 -5.14 -2.05 14.33
C ALA A 29 -3.65 -2.40 14.16
N ARG A 30 -3.23 -3.54 14.72
CA ARG A 30 -1.94 -4.16 14.37
C ARG A 30 -1.97 -4.85 13.00
N GLU A 31 -2.99 -4.59 12.20
CA GLU A 31 -3.22 -5.16 10.88
C GLU A 31 -3.04 -4.07 9.82
N PRO A 32 -1.90 -4.06 9.12
CA PRO A 32 -1.58 -3.01 8.16
C PRO A 32 -2.62 -2.85 7.02
N ARG A 33 -3.33 -3.93 6.67
CA ARG A 33 -4.42 -3.91 5.68
C ARG A 33 -5.61 -3.04 6.12
N LEU A 34 -5.96 -3.07 7.40
CA LEU A 34 -7.05 -2.23 7.93
C LEU A 34 -6.67 -0.76 7.95
N VAL A 35 -5.39 -0.45 8.23
CA VAL A 35 -4.86 0.93 8.15
C VAL A 35 -4.93 1.44 6.72
N ARG A 36 -4.56 0.60 5.73
CA ARG A 36 -4.70 0.94 4.31
C ARG A 36 -6.13 1.24 3.92
N GLN A 37 -7.06 0.38 4.29
CA GLN A 37 -8.47 0.57 3.96
C GLN A 37 -9.03 1.87 4.55
N ARG A 38 -8.67 2.21 5.80
CA ARG A 38 -9.06 3.49 6.42
C ARG A 38 -8.45 4.69 5.72
N PHE A 39 -7.17 4.60 5.36
CA PHE A 39 -6.50 5.66 4.59
C PHE A 39 -7.22 5.91 3.25
N GLU A 40 -7.53 4.86 2.49
CA GLU A 40 -8.24 4.97 1.22
C GLU A 40 -9.63 5.61 1.38
N GLU A 41 -10.35 5.22 2.43
CA GLU A 41 -11.70 5.73 2.73
C GLU A 41 -11.69 7.21 3.16
N GLU A 42 -10.73 7.61 4.00
CA GLU A 42 -10.56 9.01 4.38
C GLU A 42 -10.14 9.86 3.19
N LEU A 43 -9.21 9.37 2.36
CA LEU A 43 -8.79 10.11 1.18
C LEU A 43 -9.94 10.24 0.17
N ARG A 44 -10.74 9.18 -0.02
CA ARG A 44 -11.97 9.20 -0.84
C ARG A 44 -12.93 10.30 -0.38
N THR A 45 -13.14 10.40 0.93
CA THR A 45 -14.00 11.42 1.54
C THR A 45 -13.44 12.83 1.36
N LEU A 46 -12.14 13.03 1.58
CA LEU A 46 -11.46 14.32 1.44
C LEU A 46 -11.50 14.89 0.02
N VAL A 47 -11.43 14.04 -1.00
CA VAL A 47 -11.43 14.48 -2.41
C VAL A 47 -12.80 14.39 -3.08
N ASN A 48 -13.82 13.89 -2.36
CA ASN A 48 -15.14 13.56 -2.89
C ASN A 48 -15.04 12.70 -4.17
N ALA A 49 -14.29 11.61 -4.09
CA ALA A 49 -14.17 10.62 -5.15
C ALA A 49 -15.18 9.50 -4.95
N ARG A 50 -15.58 8.85 -6.05
CA ARG A 50 -16.39 7.63 -6.02
C ARG A 50 -15.63 6.48 -5.35
N SER A 51 -14.35 6.35 -5.68
CA SER A 51 -13.46 5.39 -5.04
C SER A 51 -12.02 5.86 -5.09
N VAL A 52 -11.26 5.47 -4.08
CA VAL A 52 -9.80 5.62 -4.04
C VAL A 52 -9.22 4.26 -3.70
N SER A 53 -8.16 3.85 -4.40
CA SER A 53 -7.48 2.58 -4.10
C SER A 53 -5.98 2.67 -4.40
N VAL A 54 -5.17 2.01 -3.55
CA VAL A 54 -3.74 1.81 -3.75
C VAL A 54 -3.55 0.46 -4.44
N ARG A 55 -3.00 0.48 -5.67
CA ARG A 55 -2.84 -0.72 -6.50
C ARG A 55 -1.38 -0.95 -6.86
N GLU A 56 -0.95 -2.20 -6.70
CA GLU A 56 0.31 -2.69 -7.27
C GLU A 56 0.10 -2.93 -8.76
N TYR A 57 1.02 -2.40 -9.55
CA TYR A 57 0.88 -2.30 -10.99
C TYR A 57 1.30 -3.60 -11.67
N ALA A 58 0.43 -4.16 -12.51
CA ALA A 58 0.76 -5.29 -13.38
C ALA A 58 0.64 -4.97 -14.87
N HIS A 59 -0.03 -3.88 -15.27
CA HIS A 59 -0.23 -3.46 -16.67
C HIS A 59 -0.57 -1.97 -16.80
N ASP A 60 -0.36 -1.41 -18.01
CA ASP A 60 -0.71 -0.04 -18.37
C ASP A 60 -2.22 0.23 -18.18
N PRO A 61 -2.65 1.32 -17.51
CA PRO A 61 -4.05 1.62 -17.33
C PRO A 61 -4.63 2.00 -18.68
N VAL A 62 -5.81 1.45 -18.96
CA VAL A 62 -6.70 2.06 -19.94
C VAL A 62 -6.98 3.48 -19.43
N LEU A 63 -6.46 4.50 -20.11
CA LEU A 63 -6.69 5.90 -19.76
C LEU A 63 -8.19 6.17 -19.83
N ARG A 64 -8.79 6.33 -18.65
CA ARG A 64 -10.21 6.69 -18.53
C ARG A 64 -10.31 8.14 -18.06
N PRO A 65 -11.20 8.95 -18.66
CA PRO A 65 -11.32 10.37 -18.34
C PRO A 65 -11.84 10.64 -16.92
N ASP A 66 -12.50 9.66 -16.30
CA ASP A 66 -13.02 9.70 -14.93
C ASP A 66 -12.01 9.21 -13.88
N VAL A 67 -10.80 8.81 -14.28
CA VAL A 67 -9.80 8.24 -13.37
C VAL A 67 -8.53 9.08 -13.35
N VAL A 68 -8.09 9.42 -12.15
CA VAL A 68 -6.82 10.11 -11.91
C VAL A 68 -5.84 9.16 -11.22
N TYR A 69 -4.63 9.11 -11.75
CA TYR A 69 -3.55 8.28 -11.24
C TYR A 69 -2.46 9.16 -10.64
N PHE A 70 -1.93 8.75 -9.49
CA PHE A 70 -0.70 9.31 -8.91
C PHE A 70 0.28 8.18 -8.66
N ASP A 71 1.51 8.34 -9.13
CA ASP A 71 2.59 7.42 -8.80
C ASP A 71 2.94 7.55 -7.31
N ILE A 72 3.03 6.40 -6.65
CA ILE A 72 3.46 6.35 -5.26
C ILE A 72 4.98 6.21 -5.26
N PRO A 73 5.73 7.11 -4.61
CA PRO A 73 7.18 7.00 -4.51
C PRO A 73 7.58 5.65 -3.90
N ALA A 74 8.43 4.91 -4.59
CA ALA A 74 8.92 3.62 -4.14
C ALA A 74 10.38 3.43 -4.54
N ALA A 75 11.06 2.49 -3.88
CA ALA A 75 12.41 2.13 -4.24
C ALA A 75 12.47 1.45 -5.64
N PRO A 76 13.55 1.62 -6.42
CA PRO A 76 13.63 1.16 -7.82
C PRO A 76 13.44 -0.35 -8.04
N TRP A 77 13.66 -1.16 -7.00
CA TRP A 77 13.55 -2.62 -7.04
C TRP A 77 12.18 -3.15 -6.62
N ARG A 78 11.21 -2.27 -6.37
CA ARG A 78 9.83 -2.66 -6.02
C ARG A 78 8.92 -2.54 -7.23
N SER A 79 7.88 -3.37 -7.22
CA SER A 79 6.78 -3.21 -8.17
C SER A 79 6.23 -1.79 -8.04
N PRO A 80 6.03 -1.07 -9.15
CA PRO A 80 5.43 0.25 -9.09
C PRO A 80 4.04 0.15 -8.45
N THR A 81 3.72 1.11 -7.60
CA THR A 81 2.42 1.23 -6.94
C THR A 81 1.81 2.56 -7.31
N ARG A 82 0.50 2.59 -7.51
CA ARG A 82 -0.22 3.82 -7.85
C ARG A 82 -1.43 4.01 -6.96
N LEU A 83 -1.73 5.28 -6.71
CA LEU A 83 -2.99 5.72 -6.15
C LEU A 83 -3.95 5.99 -7.32
N GLU A 84 -5.06 5.27 -7.34
CA GLU A 84 -6.14 5.41 -8.32
C GLU A 84 -7.32 6.09 -7.64
N ALA A 85 -7.77 7.21 -8.20
CA ALA A 85 -8.97 7.92 -7.76
C ALA A 85 -9.97 8.01 -8.90
N VAL A 86 -11.16 7.46 -8.70
CA VAL A 86 -12.26 7.47 -9.66
C VAL A 86 -13.26 8.54 -9.26
N PHE A 87 -13.60 9.44 -10.19
CA PHE A 87 -14.54 10.54 -9.99
C PHE A 87 -15.80 10.31 -10.81
N GLU A 88 -16.88 11.01 -10.48
CA GLU A 88 -18.04 11.07 -11.38
C GLU A 88 -17.75 12.02 -12.54
N SER A 89 -18.07 11.61 -13.76
CA SER A 89 -17.80 12.36 -15.00
C SER A 89 -18.38 13.78 -15.02
N ALA A 90 -19.35 14.08 -14.16
CA ALA A 90 -19.98 15.40 -14.05
C ALA A 90 -19.11 16.45 -13.32
N HIS A 91 -18.08 16.02 -12.58
CA HIS A 91 -17.30 16.91 -11.72
C HIS A 91 -15.81 16.88 -12.11
N PRO A 92 -15.31 17.89 -12.85
CA PRO A 92 -13.89 17.96 -13.17
C PRO A 92 -13.04 18.04 -11.90
N VAL A 93 -11.90 17.36 -11.91
CA VAL A 93 -10.97 17.32 -10.77
C VAL A 93 -10.19 18.63 -10.70
N ASP A 94 -10.49 19.43 -9.68
CA ASP A 94 -9.81 20.70 -9.42
C ASP A 94 -8.37 20.52 -8.88
N ASP A 95 -7.60 21.61 -8.87
CA ASP A 95 -6.21 21.61 -8.40
C ASP A 95 -6.08 21.28 -6.90
N ARG A 96 -7.12 21.55 -6.12
CA ARG A 96 -7.13 21.23 -4.69
C ARG A 96 -7.16 19.72 -4.50
N LYS A 97 -8.08 19.02 -5.18
CA LYS A 97 -8.18 17.55 -5.17
C LYS A 97 -6.89 16.90 -5.69
N ARG A 98 -6.31 17.44 -6.77
CA ARG A 98 -5.01 16.97 -7.28
C ARG A 98 -3.90 17.11 -6.24
N ARG A 99 -3.81 18.24 -5.54
CA ARG A 99 -2.84 18.43 -4.45
C ARG A 99 -3.07 17.46 -3.30
N THR A 100 -4.33 17.28 -2.87
CA THR A 100 -4.69 16.32 -1.82
C THR A 100 -4.29 14.89 -2.19
N LEU A 101 -4.55 14.46 -3.43
CA LEU A 101 -4.15 13.13 -3.92
C LEU A 101 -2.62 12.99 -4.00
N SER A 102 -1.90 14.04 -4.42
CA SER A 102 -0.43 14.05 -4.41
C SER A 102 0.13 13.87 -3.01
N VAL A 103 -0.42 14.56 -2.01
CA VAL A 103 -0.05 14.37 -0.60
C VAL A 103 -0.41 12.96 -0.13
N GLY A 104 -1.60 12.47 -0.50
CA GLY A 104 -2.04 11.10 -0.25
C GLY A 104 -1.06 10.06 -0.80
N ALA A 105 -0.53 10.24 -2.00
CA ALA A 105 0.45 9.34 -2.59
C ALA A 105 1.76 9.28 -1.77
N GLN A 106 2.24 10.41 -1.24
CA GLN A 106 3.40 10.45 -0.34
C GLN A 106 3.13 9.69 0.96
N VAL A 107 1.95 9.86 1.53
CA VAL A 107 1.52 9.17 2.75
C VAL A 107 1.36 7.66 2.51
N ALA A 108 0.82 7.27 1.35
CA ALA A 108 0.68 5.86 0.95
C ALA A 108 2.03 5.17 0.81
N ALA A 109 3.08 5.88 0.38
CA ALA A 109 4.44 5.34 0.33
C ALA A 109 4.91 4.87 1.72
N LEU A 110 4.67 5.68 2.76
CA LEU A 110 5.02 5.32 4.15
C LEU A 110 4.25 4.09 4.62
N LEU A 111 2.95 4.04 4.33
CA LEU A 111 2.10 2.91 4.68
C LEU A 111 2.60 1.61 4.04
N ILE A 112 2.95 1.65 2.75
CA ILE A 112 3.52 0.52 2.02
C ILE A 112 4.84 0.07 2.65
N GLU A 113 5.72 0.99 3.04
CA GLU A 113 6.97 0.65 3.74
C GLU A 113 6.70 -0.08 5.06
N ILE A 114 5.73 0.39 5.85
CA ILE A 114 5.35 -0.24 7.12
C ILE A 114 4.77 -1.65 6.88
N GLU A 115 3.95 -1.81 5.85
CA GLU A 115 3.43 -3.12 5.43
C GLU A 115 4.54 -4.11 5.08
N HIS A 116 5.53 -3.67 4.30
CA HIS A 116 6.67 -4.50 3.96
C HIS A 116 7.54 -4.85 5.18
N ALA A 117 7.73 -3.90 6.11
CA ALA A 117 8.46 -4.17 7.36
C ALA A 117 7.73 -5.23 8.21
N ASN A 118 6.40 -5.13 8.32
CA ASN A 118 5.57 -6.07 9.08
C ASN A 118 5.48 -7.45 8.42
N GLY A 119 5.37 -7.51 7.09
CA GLY A 119 5.38 -8.77 6.33
C GLY A 119 6.72 -9.52 6.40
N ARG A 120 7.83 -8.80 6.62
CA ARG A 120 9.14 -9.41 6.91
C ARG A 120 9.25 -9.92 8.35
N GLY A 121 8.64 -9.23 9.32
CA GLY A 121 8.63 -9.63 10.74
C GLY A 121 7.78 -10.87 11.04
N LEU A 122 6.65 -11.06 10.35
CA LEU A 122 5.77 -12.22 10.55
C LEU A 122 6.31 -13.54 9.96
N ARG A 123 7.40 -13.50 9.19
CA ARG A 123 8.08 -14.71 8.70
C ARG A 123 9.14 -15.27 9.68
N VAL A 124 9.39 -14.59 10.80
CA VAL A 124 10.42 -15.01 11.78
C VAL A 124 9.87 -15.89 12.91
N ASN A 125 8.54 -16.09 13.01
CA ASN A 125 7.97 -16.82 14.15
C ASN A 125 6.87 -17.82 13.78
N ARG A 126 7.13 -18.63 12.75
CA ARG A 126 6.51 -19.96 12.69
C ARG A 126 7.60 -20.96 13.08
N PRO A 127 7.49 -21.70 14.20
CA PRO A 127 8.41 -22.78 14.45
C PRO A 127 8.33 -23.73 13.26
N ASP A 128 9.44 -23.78 12.55
CA ASP A 128 9.70 -24.58 11.37
C ASP A 128 9.41 -26.05 11.74
N GLY A 129 8.42 -26.66 11.09
CA GLY A 129 8.12 -28.08 11.25
C GLY A 129 9.14 -28.97 10.54
N ALA A 130 10.03 -28.37 9.75
CA ALA A 130 11.23 -29.01 9.21
C ALA A 130 12.45 -28.46 9.97
N ALA A 131 13.34 -29.36 10.39
CA ALA A 131 14.60 -28.96 11.03
C ALA A 131 15.35 -27.94 10.15
N PRO A 132 16.07 -26.97 10.74
CA PRO A 132 16.71 -25.89 10.00
C PRO A 132 17.70 -26.43 8.96
N LEU A 133 17.28 -26.41 7.70
CA LEU A 133 18.15 -26.75 6.57
C LEU A 133 19.21 -25.65 6.42
N ILE A 134 20.46 -26.00 6.65
CA ILE A 134 21.60 -25.08 6.57
C ILE A 134 21.77 -24.57 5.13
N GLY A 135 21.59 -23.26 4.94
CA GLY A 135 22.00 -22.51 3.75
C GLY A 135 20.94 -21.55 3.19
N SER A 136 21.37 -20.34 2.79
CA SER A 136 20.50 -19.23 2.35
C SER A 136 20.56 -18.94 0.84
N SER A 137 21.28 -19.77 0.09
CA SER A 137 21.46 -19.63 -1.35
C SER A 137 20.15 -19.79 -2.12
N GLN A 138 20.03 -19.16 -3.28
CA GLN A 138 18.82 -19.25 -4.12
C GLN A 138 18.52 -20.70 -4.53
N ALA A 139 19.55 -21.53 -4.71
CA ALA A 139 19.40 -22.95 -4.98
C ALA A 139 18.72 -23.68 -3.81
N ILE A 140 19.16 -23.42 -2.58
CA ILE A 140 18.59 -24.06 -1.37
C ILE A 140 17.14 -23.61 -1.13
N ARG A 141 16.81 -22.35 -1.42
CA ARG A 141 15.41 -21.86 -1.33
C ARG A 141 14.50 -22.54 -2.34
N ARG A 142 14.96 -22.75 -3.58
CA ARG A 142 14.17 -23.47 -4.60
C ARG A 142 13.91 -24.92 -4.23
N VAL A 143 14.90 -25.57 -3.59
CA VAL A 143 14.73 -26.94 -3.05
C VAL A 143 13.71 -26.93 -1.92
N ARG A 144 13.79 -25.97 -0.99
CA ARG A 144 12.80 -25.78 0.10
C ARG A 144 11.37 -25.62 -0.42
N ASP A 145 11.14 -24.69 -1.35
CA ASP A 145 9.81 -24.44 -1.93
C ASP A 145 9.23 -25.68 -2.64
N ARG A 146 10.10 -26.57 -3.11
CA ARG A 146 9.70 -27.84 -3.72
C ARG A 146 9.40 -28.90 -2.67
N ILE A 147 10.19 -29.01 -1.61
CA ILE A 147 9.95 -29.93 -0.49
C ILE A 147 8.66 -29.56 0.25
N GLU A 148 8.43 -28.28 0.56
CA GLU A 148 7.23 -27.84 1.28
C GLU A 148 5.94 -28.16 0.53
N ARG A 149 5.95 -28.01 -0.81
CA ARG A 149 4.80 -28.37 -1.65
C ARG A 149 4.51 -29.87 -1.64
N VAL A 150 5.53 -30.71 -1.52
CA VAL A 150 5.33 -32.16 -1.48
C VAL A 150 5.04 -32.64 -0.05
N ALA A 151 5.60 -32.03 0.98
CA ALA A 151 5.28 -32.30 2.37
C ALA A 151 3.82 -31.97 2.72
N ALA A 152 3.16 -31.11 1.95
CA ALA A 152 1.72 -30.85 2.02
C ALA A 152 0.85 -31.96 1.39
N THR A 153 1.46 -33.06 0.95
CA THR A 153 0.82 -34.20 0.29
C THR A 153 1.34 -35.51 0.88
N ASP A 154 0.62 -36.61 0.70
CA ASP A 154 1.01 -37.94 1.24
C ASP A 154 2.14 -38.63 0.44
N PHE A 155 2.84 -37.88 -0.42
CA PHE A 155 3.95 -38.42 -1.22
C PHE A 155 5.26 -38.37 -0.45
N THR A 156 5.99 -39.48 -0.44
CA THR A 156 7.37 -39.53 0.06
C THR A 156 8.34 -39.11 -1.04
N VAL A 157 9.29 -38.23 -0.73
CA VAL A 157 10.31 -37.75 -1.68
C VAL A 157 11.69 -38.26 -1.27
N LEU A 158 12.40 -38.86 -2.22
CA LEU A 158 13.83 -39.13 -2.10
C LEU A 158 14.61 -37.92 -2.64
N ILE A 159 15.58 -37.44 -1.86
CA ILE A 159 16.52 -36.41 -2.28
C ILE A 159 17.86 -37.09 -2.55
N GLU A 160 18.31 -37.05 -3.81
CA GLU A 160 19.63 -37.52 -4.22
C GLU A 160 20.58 -36.31 -4.32
N GLY A 161 21.79 -36.47 -3.78
CA GLY A 161 22.84 -35.43 -3.73
C GLY A 161 23.78 -35.49 -4.92
#